data_AF-A0A1Z8WTF8-F1
#
_entry.id   AF-A0A1Z8WTF8-F1
#
_cell.length_a   1.000
_cell.length_b   1.000
_cell.length_c   1.000
_cell.angle_alpha   90.00
_cell.angle_beta   90.00
_cell.angle_gamma   90.00
#
_symmetry.space_group_name_H-M   'P 1'
#
loop_
_entity.id
_entity.type
_entity.pdbx_description
1 polymer ?
#
loop_
_entity_poly.entity_id
_entity_poly.type
_entity_poly.pdbx_seq_one_letter_code
_entity_poly.pdbx_strand_id
1 'polypeptide(L)'
;MKHLRQYIRSVLKEVAYNRRDAFLADLYGQDFDHNFIERGEDDEAYRRMAAAGRKMKIAFAAHADRQYLDSLKYVHWTEYGRRALGMLAPDVIKVDVNPRDELSAMAYKPGEIPGNSQFFGQYGLIITGHVTLLSNDMNSLQTGYTPSYKTAAPQRVASSGANKGISYAYTQDIVLSAEDWDPQGQLGNEALIDNWEIQGLIVPDSEYDKFVMYMDKIYEKTGKEYLLYKASQMS
;
A
#
# COMPACT_ATOMS: atom_id res chain seq x y z
N MET A 1 -14.58 -15.43 -34.44
CA MET A 1 -14.13 -15.43 -33.02
C MET A 1 -12.71 -14.86 -32.83
N LYS A 2 -11.66 -15.33 -33.56
CA LYS A 2 -10.27 -14.82 -33.42
C LYS A 2 -10.12 -13.31 -33.68
N HIS A 3 -10.74 -12.81 -34.75
CA HIS A 3 -10.69 -11.39 -35.12
C HIS A 3 -11.39 -10.45 -34.12
N LEU A 4 -12.55 -10.86 -33.57
CA LEU A 4 -13.24 -10.10 -32.52
C LEU A 4 -12.40 -9.99 -31.24
N ARG A 5 -11.74 -11.08 -30.82
CA ARG A 5 -10.82 -11.06 -29.67
C ARG A 5 -9.61 -10.15 -29.91
N GLN A 6 -9.07 -10.11 -31.13
CA GLN A 6 -7.98 -9.21 -31.49
C GLN A 6 -8.42 -7.74 -31.48
N TYR A 7 -9.59 -7.44 -32.01
CA TYR A 7 -10.17 -6.09 -32.00
C TYR A 7 -10.48 -5.60 -30.57
N ILE A 8 -11.09 -6.44 -29.72
CA ILE A 8 -11.32 -6.09 -28.32
C ILE A 8 -9.97 -5.78 -27.62
N ARG A 9 -8.94 -6.60 -27.86
CA ARG A 9 -7.60 -6.34 -27.31
C ARG A 9 -6.98 -5.04 -27.80
N SER A 10 -7.17 -4.67 -29.07
CA SER A 10 -6.62 -3.41 -29.58
C SER A 10 -7.32 -2.20 -28.97
N VAL A 11 -8.64 -2.24 -28.82
CA VAL A 11 -9.42 -1.17 -28.18
C VAL A 11 -9.05 -1.02 -26.71
N LEU A 12 -8.92 -2.13 -25.96
CA LEU A 12 -8.50 -2.09 -24.55
C LEU A 12 -7.09 -1.51 -24.39
N LYS A 13 -6.16 -1.87 -25.28
CA LYS A 13 -4.81 -1.28 -25.29
C LYS A 13 -4.86 0.22 -25.54
N GLU A 14 -5.62 0.67 -26.52
CA GLU A 14 -5.77 2.10 -26.83
C GLU A 14 -6.31 2.89 -25.64
N VAL A 15 -7.32 2.36 -24.94
CA VAL A 15 -7.84 2.96 -23.70
C VAL A 15 -6.77 3.02 -22.60
N ALA A 16 -5.99 1.96 -22.41
CA ALA A 16 -4.89 1.95 -21.44
C ALA A 16 -3.77 2.94 -21.79
N TYR A 17 -3.39 3.05 -23.07
CA TYR A 17 -2.43 4.05 -23.54
C TYR A 17 -2.92 5.46 -23.28
N ASN A 18 -4.18 5.75 -23.61
CA ASN A 18 -4.77 7.07 -23.37
C ASN A 18 -4.80 7.43 -21.88
N ARG A 19 -5.04 6.46 -20.98
CA ARG A 19 -5.00 6.65 -19.53
C ARG A 19 -3.59 7.00 -19.04
N ARG A 20 -2.57 6.26 -19.49
CA ARG A 20 -1.17 6.51 -19.11
C ARG A 20 -0.72 7.89 -19.58
N ASP A 21 -1.00 8.25 -20.82
CA ASP A 21 -0.57 9.54 -21.37
C ASP A 21 -1.26 10.70 -20.66
N ALA A 22 -2.55 10.57 -20.34
CA ALA A 22 -3.27 11.57 -19.55
C ALA A 22 -2.72 11.72 -18.13
N PHE A 23 -2.39 10.59 -17.47
CA PHE A 23 -1.71 10.60 -16.17
C PHE A 23 -0.36 11.31 -16.21
N LEU A 24 0.48 11.01 -17.22
CA LEU A 24 1.78 11.68 -17.39
C LEU A 24 1.63 13.17 -17.71
N ALA A 25 0.60 13.56 -18.46
CA ALA A 25 0.31 14.97 -18.74
C ALA A 25 -0.03 15.75 -17.45
N ASP A 26 -0.81 15.16 -16.53
CA ASP A 26 -1.13 15.79 -15.23
C ASP A 26 0.10 15.94 -14.32
N LEU A 27 1.14 15.14 -14.55
CA LEU A 27 2.41 15.22 -13.84
C LEU A 27 3.46 16.08 -14.53
N TYR A 28 3.13 16.67 -15.68
CA TYR A 28 4.08 17.49 -16.41
C TYR A 28 4.59 18.66 -15.56
N GLY A 29 5.91 18.87 -15.58
CA GLY A 29 6.58 19.90 -14.77
C GLY A 29 6.60 19.63 -13.26
N GLN A 30 6.27 18.41 -12.81
CA GLN A 30 6.58 18.00 -11.44
C GLN A 30 8.03 17.58 -11.32
N ASP A 31 8.69 18.11 -10.29
CA ASP A 31 10.06 17.76 -9.93
C ASP A 31 10.01 16.67 -8.84
N PHE A 32 10.37 15.45 -9.22
CA PHE A 32 10.62 14.36 -8.28
C PHE A 32 12.14 14.29 -8.11
N ASP A 33 12.69 14.88 -7.06
CA ASP A 33 14.16 14.97 -6.86
C ASP A 33 14.74 13.58 -6.55
N HIS A 34 15.57 13.08 -7.48
CA HIS A 34 16.19 11.75 -7.40
C HIS A 34 17.29 11.65 -6.32
N ASN A 35 17.77 12.77 -5.77
CA ASN A 35 18.89 12.82 -4.82
C ASN A 35 18.47 13.23 -3.40
N PHE A 36 17.16 13.24 -3.11
CA PHE A 36 16.60 13.77 -1.87
C PHE A 36 17.17 13.14 -0.58
N ILE A 37 17.47 11.84 -0.56
CA ILE A 37 17.98 11.17 0.66
C ILE A 37 19.37 11.67 1.06
N GLU A 38 20.18 12.09 0.08
CA GLU A 38 21.62 12.27 0.30
C GLU A 38 21.99 13.60 0.95
N ARG A 39 21.11 14.61 0.96
CA ARG A 39 21.53 15.99 1.28
C ARG A 39 21.28 16.46 2.71
N GLY A 40 20.78 15.60 3.61
CA GLY A 40 20.57 15.99 5.02
C GLY A 40 19.70 17.23 5.15
N GLU A 41 18.40 17.09 4.89
CA GLU A 41 17.60 18.21 4.38
C GLU A 41 16.70 18.94 5.38
N ASP A 42 16.45 20.21 5.07
CA ASP A 42 15.64 21.18 5.82
C ASP A 42 14.11 21.04 5.57
N ASP A 43 13.31 21.81 6.30
CA ASP A 43 11.84 21.78 6.22
C ASP A 43 11.27 22.12 4.83
N GLU A 44 11.98 22.90 4.00
CA GLU A 44 11.47 23.33 2.70
C GLU A 44 11.47 22.16 1.71
N ALA A 45 12.52 21.36 1.73
CA ALA A 45 12.62 20.20 0.87
C ALA A 45 11.53 19.16 1.17
N TYR A 46 11.24 18.92 2.46
CA TYR A 46 10.10 18.10 2.88
C TYR A 46 8.75 18.63 2.40
N ARG A 47 8.54 19.95 2.41
CA ARG A 47 7.31 20.55 1.88
C ARG A 47 7.17 20.34 0.38
N ARG A 48 8.26 20.44 -0.39
CA ARG A 48 8.25 20.17 -1.84
C ARG A 48 7.90 18.71 -2.14
N MET A 49 8.49 17.76 -1.42
CA MET A 49 8.11 16.34 -1.53
C MET A 49 6.63 16.10 -1.22
N ALA A 50 6.15 16.67 -0.12
CA ALA A 50 4.75 16.50 0.27
C ALA A 50 3.81 17.08 -0.80
N ALA A 51 4.21 18.17 -1.47
CA ALA A 51 3.45 18.76 -2.57
C ALA A 51 3.50 17.88 -3.84
N ALA A 52 4.67 17.38 -4.23
CA ALA A 52 4.84 16.48 -5.37
C ALA A 52 4.07 15.17 -5.18
N GLY A 53 4.21 14.54 -4.01
CA GLY A 53 3.47 13.32 -3.68
C GLY A 53 1.95 13.52 -3.65
N ARG A 54 1.47 14.70 -3.22
CA ARG A 54 0.04 15.02 -3.31
C ARG A 54 -0.45 15.11 -4.75
N LYS A 55 0.32 15.77 -5.64
CA LYS A 55 -0.05 15.86 -7.06
C LYS A 55 -0.06 14.49 -7.73
N MET A 56 0.92 13.64 -7.41
CA MET A 56 0.96 12.24 -7.83
C MET A 56 -0.32 11.50 -7.43
N LYS A 57 -0.70 11.57 -6.15
CA LYS A 57 -1.92 10.92 -5.64
C LYS A 57 -3.20 11.47 -6.27
N ILE A 58 -3.26 12.79 -6.55
CA ILE A 58 -4.40 13.40 -7.25
C ILE A 58 -4.51 12.87 -8.69
N ALA A 59 -3.41 12.87 -9.44
CA ALA A 59 -3.37 12.33 -10.79
C ALA A 59 -3.71 10.83 -10.80
N PHE A 60 -3.13 10.07 -9.88
CA PHE A 60 -3.46 8.65 -9.70
C PHE A 60 -4.96 8.46 -9.46
N ALA A 61 -5.56 9.25 -8.57
CA ALA A 61 -6.97 9.14 -8.28
C ALA A 61 -7.88 9.45 -9.46
N ALA A 62 -7.46 10.36 -10.35
CA ALA A 62 -8.20 10.73 -11.56
C ALA A 62 -8.16 9.64 -12.65
N HIS A 63 -7.05 8.90 -12.73
CA HIS A 63 -6.79 7.99 -13.87
C HIS A 63 -6.87 6.51 -13.52
N ALA A 64 -6.71 6.13 -12.24
CA ALA A 64 -6.67 4.73 -11.85
C ALA A 64 -8.01 4.01 -12.07
N ASP A 65 -7.93 2.81 -12.61
CA ASP A 65 -9.02 1.86 -12.73
C ASP A 65 -9.38 1.33 -11.35
N ARG A 66 -10.35 1.99 -10.71
CA ARG A 66 -10.78 1.64 -9.36
C ARG A 66 -11.36 0.23 -9.27
N GLN A 67 -12.04 -0.24 -10.32
CA GLN A 67 -12.56 -1.61 -10.33
C GLN A 67 -11.43 -2.64 -10.31
N TYR A 68 -10.34 -2.37 -11.04
CA TYR A 68 -9.16 -3.22 -10.98
C TYR A 68 -8.51 -3.18 -9.59
N LEU A 69 -8.27 -1.99 -9.04
CA LEU A 69 -7.65 -1.87 -7.70
C LEU A 69 -8.49 -2.56 -6.62
N ASP A 70 -9.81 -2.38 -6.63
CA ASP A 70 -10.74 -2.98 -5.67
C ASP A 70 -10.81 -4.52 -5.80
N SER A 71 -10.34 -5.08 -6.92
CA SER A 71 -10.22 -6.52 -7.10
C SER A 71 -8.99 -7.12 -6.42
N LEU A 72 -7.98 -6.30 -6.09
CA LEU A 72 -6.74 -6.76 -5.48
C LEU A 72 -6.92 -7.01 -3.98
N LYS A 73 -6.07 -7.87 -3.44
CA LYS A 73 -5.94 -8.09 -1.99
C LYS A 73 -4.70 -7.38 -1.48
N TYR A 74 -4.80 -6.77 -0.30
CA TYR A 74 -3.70 -6.01 0.30
C TYR A 74 -3.27 -6.63 1.62
N VAL A 75 -1.95 -6.81 1.79
CA VAL A 75 -1.37 -7.33 3.02
C VAL A 75 -0.27 -6.39 3.53
N HIS A 76 -0.45 -5.87 4.74
CA HIS A 76 0.62 -5.18 5.46
C HIS A 76 1.43 -6.21 6.26
N TRP A 77 2.71 -6.36 5.89
CA TRP A 77 3.61 -7.29 6.55
C TRP A 77 4.35 -6.63 7.72
N THR A 78 4.56 -7.41 8.79
CA THR A 78 5.39 -7.01 9.92
C THR A 78 6.16 -8.20 10.48
N GLU A 79 7.34 -7.91 11.04
CA GLU A 79 8.17 -8.89 11.75
C GLU A 79 7.64 -9.24 13.15
N TYR A 80 6.77 -8.39 13.72
CA TYR A 80 6.40 -8.48 15.13
C TYR A 80 4.94 -8.85 15.31
N GLY A 81 4.68 -10.07 15.80
CA GLY A 81 3.33 -10.54 16.09
C GLY A 81 2.57 -9.64 17.08
N ARG A 82 3.28 -9.08 18.08
CA ARG A 82 2.69 -8.09 19.02
C ARG A 82 2.24 -6.82 18.32
N ARG A 83 2.96 -6.37 17.28
CA ARG A 83 2.58 -5.21 16.48
C ARG A 83 1.34 -5.52 15.65
N ALA A 84 1.30 -6.68 15.00
CA ALA A 84 0.12 -7.12 14.24
C ALA A 84 -1.13 -7.17 15.13
N LEU A 85 -1.03 -7.78 16.31
CA LEU A 85 -2.14 -7.82 17.29
C LEU A 85 -2.55 -6.44 17.79
N GLY A 86 -1.59 -5.56 18.05
CA GLY A 86 -1.89 -4.19 18.49
C GLY A 86 -2.55 -3.34 17.41
N MET A 87 -2.21 -3.55 16.14
CA MET A 87 -2.89 -2.89 15.03
C MET A 87 -4.32 -3.41 14.89
N LEU A 88 -4.53 -4.71 15.08
CA LEU A 88 -5.82 -5.36 14.99
C LEU A 88 -6.75 -4.97 16.15
N ALA A 89 -6.23 -4.84 17.37
CA ALA A 89 -6.98 -4.49 18.57
C ALA A 89 -6.23 -3.47 19.45
N PRO A 90 -6.16 -2.19 19.07
CA PRO A 90 -5.37 -1.17 19.76
C PRO A 90 -5.85 -0.87 21.19
N ASP A 91 -7.14 -1.09 21.47
CA ASP A 91 -7.72 -0.96 22.81
C ASP A 91 -7.33 -2.11 23.75
N VAL A 92 -6.91 -3.25 23.19
CA VAL A 92 -6.48 -4.44 23.94
C VAL A 92 -4.96 -4.47 24.08
N ILE A 93 -4.25 -4.17 22.99
CA ILE A 93 -2.78 -4.19 22.92
C ILE A 93 -2.30 -2.83 22.41
N LYS A 94 -1.81 -2.01 23.34
CA LYS A 94 -1.28 -0.68 23.06
C LYS A 94 -0.03 -0.80 22.16
N VAL A 95 -0.13 -0.23 20.97
CA VAL A 95 0.97 0.00 20.03
C VAL A 95 0.90 1.44 19.52
N ASP A 96 2.04 1.99 19.15
CA ASP A 96 2.11 3.34 18.60
C ASP A 96 1.78 3.28 17.10
N VAL A 97 0.49 3.17 16.80
CA VAL A 97 -0.06 3.14 15.44
C VAL A 97 -1.22 4.10 15.36
N ASN A 98 -1.18 5.00 14.37
CA ASN A 98 -2.29 5.89 14.08
C ASN A 98 -3.16 5.25 12.97
N PRO A 99 -4.42 4.88 13.26
CA PRO A 99 -5.32 4.29 12.27
C PRO A 99 -5.69 5.26 11.13
N ARG A 100 -5.38 6.56 11.28
CA ARG A 100 -5.56 7.57 10.23
C ARG A 100 -4.34 7.72 9.33
N ASP A 101 -3.22 7.07 9.63
CA ASP A 101 -2.05 7.10 8.76
C ASP A 101 -2.27 6.16 7.56
N GLU A 102 -1.71 6.51 6.40
CA GLU A 102 -1.66 5.59 5.27
C GLU A 102 -0.78 4.39 5.58
N LEU A 103 -1.29 3.19 5.33
CA LEU A 103 -0.55 1.96 5.52
C LEU A 103 0.09 1.53 4.21
N SER A 104 1.36 1.11 4.27
CA SER A 104 2.02 0.49 3.13
C SER A 104 1.68 -1.00 3.14
N ALA A 105 1.27 -1.53 1.99
CA ALA A 105 0.90 -2.93 1.85
C ALA A 105 1.38 -3.49 0.52
N MET A 106 1.63 -4.79 0.49
CA MET A 106 1.79 -5.50 -0.77
C MET A 106 0.40 -5.83 -1.33
N ALA A 107 0.22 -5.63 -2.62
CA ALA A 107 -0.96 -6.00 -3.37
C ALA A 107 -0.77 -7.37 -4.02
N TYR A 108 -1.87 -8.11 -4.17
CA TYR A 108 -1.89 -9.40 -4.84
C TYR A 108 -3.15 -9.56 -5.68
N LYS A 109 -3.05 -10.31 -6.78
CA LYS A 109 -4.21 -10.62 -7.60
C LYS A 109 -5.17 -11.55 -6.85
N PRO A 110 -6.46 -11.58 -7.25
CA PRO A 110 -7.39 -12.59 -6.77
C PRO A 110 -6.80 -14.01 -6.85
N GLY A 111 -6.68 -14.67 -5.70
CA GLY A 111 -6.15 -16.04 -5.60
C GLY A 111 -4.64 -16.13 -5.36
N GLU A 112 -3.90 -15.03 -5.46
CA GLU A 112 -2.48 -14.95 -5.07
C GLU A 112 -2.43 -14.33 -3.67
N ILE A 113 -1.95 -15.03 -2.64
CA ILE A 113 -1.57 -14.40 -1.37
C ILE A 113 -0.38 -15.20 -0.83
N PRO A 114 0.83 -14.65 -0.71
CA PRO A 114 1.94 -15.42 -0.21
C PRO A 114 1.76 -15.72 1.28
N GLY A 115 2.12 -16.93 1.68
CA GLY A 115 2.12 -17.34 3.08
C GLY A 115 3.11 -16.57 3.96
N ASN A 116 4.13 -15.96 3.36
CA ASN A 116 5.13 -15.16 4.06
C ASN A 116 5.70 -14.04 3.17
N SER A 117 6.28 -13.03 3.81
CA SER A 117 7.20 -12.11 3.14
C SER A 117 8.62 -12.38 3.62
N GLN A 118 9.51 -12.75 2.70
CA GLN A 118 10.93 -12.96 3.01
C GLN A 118 11.63 -11.68 3.50
N PHE A 119 11.06 -10.51 3.19
CA PHE A 119 11.70 -9.21 3.43
C PHE A 119 10.97 -8.35 4.48
N PHE A 120 9.67 -8.55 4.67
CA PHE A 120 8.85 -7.67 5.52
C PHE A 120 8.25 -8.36 6.75
N GLY A 121 8.61 -9.63 6.94
CA GLY A 121 8.26 -10.41 8.13
C GLY A 121 7.19 -11.47 7.88
N GLN A 122 6.89 -12.19 8.95
CA GLN A 122 6.12 -13.42 8.92
C GLN A 122 4.66 -13.26 9.34
N TYR A 123 4.24 -12.05 9.74
CA TYR A 123 2.85 -11.76 10.10
C TYR A 123 2.27 -10.79 9.08
N GLY A 124 1.14 -11.16 8.47
CA GLY A 124 0.46 -10.37 7.45
C GLY A 124 -0.91 -9.88 7.94
N LEU A 125 -1.14 -8.58 7.96
CA LEU A 125 -2.47 -8.01 8.19
C LEU A 125 -3.17 -7.88 6.83
N ILE A 126 -4.23 -8.66 6.62
CA ILE A 126 -5.08 -8.52 5.44
C ILE A 126 -5.93 -7.28 5.67
N ILE A 127 -5.80 -6.30 4.79
CA ILE A 127 -6.47 -5.01 4.91
C ILE A 127 -7.33 -4.69 3.70
N THR A 128 -8.37 -3.91 3.95
CA THR A 128 -9.17 -3.19 2.94
C THR A 128 -8.98 -1.69 3.16
N GLY A 129 -9.26 -0.87 2.16
CA GLY A 129 -9.19 0.58 2.27
C GLY A 129 -9.12 1.26 0.91
N HIS A 130 -8.91 2.57 0.91
CA HIS A 130 -8.78 3.33 -0.32
C HIS A 130 -7.32 3.37 -0.78
N VAL A 131 -7.02 2.79 -1.93
CA VAL A 131 -5.68 2.82 -2.53
C VAL A 131 -5.40 4.23 -3.01
N THR A 132 -4.46 4.93 -2.37
CA THR A 132 -4.03 6.27 -2.76
C THR A 132 -2.93 6.25 -3.80
N LEU A 133 -2.17 5.15 -3.85
CA LEU A 133 -1.14 4.90 -4.86
C LEU A 133 -0.79 3.41 -4.92
N LEU A 134 -0.41 2.92 -6.10
CA LEU A 134 0.11 1.56 -6.30
C LEU A 134 1.27 1.60 -7.29
N SER A 135 2.34 0.86 -7.01
CA SER A 135 3.53 0.73 -7.86
C SER A 135 4.01 -0.71 -7.94
N ASN A 136 4.53 -1.14 -9.09
CA ASN A 136 5.12 -2.47 -9.31
C ASN A 136 6.41 -2.71 -8.53
N ASP A 137 7.10 -1.65 -8.13
CA ASP A 137 8.31 -1.71 -7.30
C ASP A 137 8.18 -0.74 -6.12
N MET A 138 8.46 -1.24 -4.93
CA MET A 138 8.47 -0.49 -3.67
C MET A 138 9.54 0.61 -3.65
N ASN A 139 10.69 0.39 -4.28
CA ASN A 139 11.72 1.41 -4.39
C ASN A 139 11.24 2.60 -5.24
N SER A 140 10.25 2.39 -6.10
CA SER A 140 9.71 3.42 -6.97
C SER A 140 8.79 4.40 -6.28
N LEU A 141 8.35 4.15 -5.04
CA LEU A 141 7.55 5.12 -4.28
C LEU A 141 8.32 5.73 -3.12
N GLN A 142 9.41 5.08 -2.70
CA GLN A 142 10.28 5.45 -1.58
C GLN A 142 9.52 6.15 -0.46
N THR A 143 8.47 5.49 0.04
CA THR A 143 7.49 6.13 0.92
C THR A 143 8.08 6.25 2.33
N GLY A 144 8.54 7.44 2.67
CA GLY A 144 9.16 7.71 3.96
C GLY A 144 8.14 8.09 5.03
N TYR A 145 8.12 7.34 6.14
CA TYR A 145 7.67 7.85 7.44
C TYR A 145 8.92 8.24 8.25
N THR A 146 9.56 9.36 7.90
CA THR A 146 10.69 9.87 8.70
C THR A 146 10.17 10.80 9.79
N PRO A 147 10.77 10.82 11.00
CA PRO A 147 10.47 11.81 12.03
C PRO A 147 10.51 13.25 11.50
N SER A 148 11.40 13.51 10.55
CA SER A 148 11.53 14.79 9.85
C SER A 148 10.28 15.20 9.06
N TYR A 149 9.52 14.25 8.50
CA TYR A 149 8.24 14.55 7.83
C TYR A 149 7.20 15.13 8.81
N LYS A 150 7.13 14.58 10.04
CA LYS A 150 6.24 15.11 11.09
C LYS A 150 6.65 16.51 11.52
N THR A 151 7.96 16.76 11.65
CA THR A 151 8.48 18.06 12.06
C THR A 151 8.21 19.14 11.02
N ALA A 152 8.36 18.81 9.73
CA ALA A 152 8.19 19.79 8.65
C ALA A 152 6.72 20.17 8.39
N ALA A 153 5.75 19.31 8.73
CA ALA A 153 4.32 19.55 8.52
C ALA A 153 3.42 18.92 9.62
N PRO A 154 3.54 19.33 10.90
CA PRO A 154 2.87 18.68 12.03
C PRO A 154 1.33 18.72 11.94
N GLN A 155 0.77 19.79 11.38
CA GLN A 155 -0.67 19.93 11.12
C GLN A 155 -1.21 18.86 10.14
N ARG A 156 -0.35 18.25 9.32
CA ARG A 156 -0.75 17.25 8.34
C ARG A 156 -0.79 15.84 8.89
N VAL A 157 0.03 15.53 9.90
CA VAL A 157 0.04 14.23 10.59
C VAL A 157 -1.35 13.84 11.13
N ALA A 158 -2.21 14.84 11.39
CA ALA A 158 -3.58 14.63 11.83
C ALA A 158 -4.59 14.30 10.70
N SER A 159 -4.24 14.47 9.43
CA SER A 159 -5.11 14.29 8.25
C SER A 159 -4.81 12.96 7.54
N SER A 160 -5.85 12.19 7.19
CA SER A 160 -5.71 10.90 6.49
C SER A 160 -5.12 11.09 5.08
N GLY A 161 -4.49 10.05 4.52
CA GLY A 161 -4.00 10.07 3.12
C GLY A 161 -2.78 10.97 2.83
N ALA A 162 -2.33 11.77 3.79
CA ALA A 162 -1.34 12.83 3.59
C ALA A 162 -0.01 12.60 4.31
N ASN A 163 0.13 11.50 5.05
CA ASN A 163 1.23 11.30 6.00
C ASN A 163 2.45 10.60 5.40
N LYS A 164 2.33 10.09 4.18
CA LYS A 164 3.45 9.55 3.41
C LYS A 164 3.73 10.43 2.20
N GLY A 165 4.84 11.15 2.28
CA GLY A 165 5.43 11.86 1.16
C GLY A 165 6.02 10.87 0.14
N ILE A 166 6.14 11.35 -1.09
CA ILE A 166 6.81 10.62 -2.17
C ILE A 166 8.04 11.46 -2.49
N SER A 167 9.22 11.01 -2.04
CA SER A 167 10.50 11.68 -2.40
C SER A 167 10.83 11.38 -3.84
N TYR A 168 10.41 10.20 -4.28
CA TYR A 168 10.90 9.57 -5.47
C TYR A 168 9.78 8.80 -6.16
N ALA A 169 9.64 8.98 -7.47
CA ALA A 169 8.62 8.31 -8.25
C ALA A 169 9.12 7.93 -9.65
N TYR A 170 9.33 6.63 -9.89
CA TYR A 170 9.41 6.12 -11.25
C TYR A 170 7.98 6.00 -11.81
N THR A 171 7.53 7.04 -12.52
CA THR A 171 6.13 7.13 -13.00
C THR A 171 5.70 5.94 -13.88
N GLN A 172 6.65 5.29 -14.56
CA GLN A 172 6.40 4.08 -15.35
C GLN A 172 6.00 2.86 -14.50
N ASP A 173 6.39 2.82 -13.23
CA ASP A 173 6.10 1.68 -12.34
C ASP A 173 4.74 1.83 -11.65
N ILE A 174 4.13 3.02 -11.72
CA ILE A 174 2.79 3.27 -11.15
C ILE A 174 1.77 2.40 -11.86
N VAL A 175 0.96 1.67 -11.11
CA VAL A 175 -0.05 0.75 -11.65
C VAL A 175 -1.40 1.46 -11.67
N LEU A 176 -1.85 1.90 -12.85
CA LEU A 176 -3.17 2.52 -13.00
C LEU A 176 -4.25 1.48 -13.30
N SER A 177 -3.88 0.31 -13.84
CA SER A 177 -4.81 -0.71 -14.31
C SER A 177 -4.16 -2.08 -14.44
N ALA A 178 -4.96 -3.08 -14.85
CA ALA A 178 -4.49 -4.46 -15.01
C ALA A 178 -3.36 -4.58 -16.03
N GLU A 179 -3.35 -3.74 -17.06
CA GLU A 179 -2.33 -3.69 -18.10
C GLU A 179 -0.99 -3.18 -17.59
N ASP A 180 -1.00 -2.37 -16.53
CA ASP A 180 0.21 -1.84 -15.91
C ASP A 180 0.80 -2.81 -14.87
N TRP A 181 0.10 -3.89 -14.52
CA TRP A 181 0.55 -4.81 -13.49
C TRP A 181 1.70 -5.68 -13.98
N ASP A 182 2.89 -5.41 -13.46
CA ASP A 182 4.11 -6.15 -13.74
C ASP A 182 5.13 -6.07 -12.59
N PRO A 183 4.81 -6.64 -11.41
CA PRO A 183 5.74 -6.64 -10.29
C PRO A 183 6.91 -7.60 -10.58
N GLN A 184 8.07 -7.04 -10.95
CA GLN A 184 9.28 -7.79 -11.33
C GLN A 184 10.43 -7.68 -10.30
N GLY A 185 10.24 -6.94 -9.20
CA GLY A 185 11.28 -6.66 -8.20
C GLY A 185 11.33 -7.68 -7.05
N GLN A 186 12.51 -7.84 -6.43
CA GLN A 186 12.71 -8.71 -5.26
C GLN A 186 11.87 -8.27 -4.05
N LEU A 187 11.66 -6.96 -3.89
CA LEU A 187 10.84 -6.40 -2.82
C LEU A 187 9.33 -6.44 -3.14
N GLY A 188 8.98 -6.73 -4.40
CA GLY A 188 7.60 -6.70 -4.89
C GLY A 188 7.01 -5.29 -5.04
N ASN A 189 5.70 -5.25 -5.21
CA ASN A 189 4.92 -4.02 -5.37
C ASN A 189 4.65 -3.32 -4.02
N GLU A 190 4.27 -2.05 -4.07
CA GLU A 190 3.81 -1.28 -2.91
C GLU A 190 2.51 -0.55 -3.22
N ALA A 191 1.54 -0.73 -2.34
CA ALA A 191 0.29 0.01 -2.28
C ALA A 191 0.26 0.90 -1.03
N LEU A 192 -0.13 2.16 -1.20
CA LEU A 192 -0.50 3.04 -0.10
C LEU A 192 -2.01 2.99 0.10
N ILE A 193 -2.44 2.62 1.30
CA ILE A 193 -3.84 2.40 1.65
C ILE A 193 -4.25 3.40 2.73
N ASP A 194 -5.22 4.25 2.42
CA ASP A 194 -5.86 5.16 3.38
C ASP A 194 -7.17 4.57 3.93
N ASN A 195 -7.60 5.03 5.10
CA ASN A 195 -8.81 4.57 5.78
C ASN A 195 -8.89 3.04 5.86
N TRP A 196 -7.78 2.41 6.24
CA TRP A 196 -7.68 0.97 6.19
C TRP A 196 -8.44 0.31 7.33
N GLU A 197 -8.96 -0.89 7.06
CA GLU A 197 -9.57 -1.79 8.04
C GLU A 197 -8.93 -3.16 7.94
N ILE A 198 -8.69 -3.79 9.08
CA ILE A 198 -8.10 -5.14 9.15
C ILE A 198 -9.22 -6.16 9.07
N GLN A 199 -9.15 -7.04 8.07
CA GLN A 199 -10.09 -8.14 7.85
C GLN A 199 -9.59 -9.46 8.45
N GLY A 200 -8.27 -9.60 8.56
CA GLY A 200 -7.68 -10.83 9.09
C GLY A 200 -6.18 -10.77 9.26
N LEU A 201 -5.65 -11.88 9.76
CA LEU A 201 -4.26 -12.05 10.12
C LEU A 201 -3.71 -13.36 9.56
N ILE A 202 -2.54 -13.27 8.93
CA ILE A 202 -1.71 -14.40 8.51
C ILE A 202 -0.61 -14.56 9.56
N VAL A 203 -0.42 -15.78 10.06
CA VAL A 203 0.58 -16.08 11.09
C VAL A 203 1.42 -17.31 10.72
N PRO A 204 2.65 -17.43 11.24
CA PRO A 204 3.42 -18.66 11.14
C PRO A 204 2.63 -19.83 11.71
N ASP A 205 2.67 -20.98 11.02
CA ASP A 205 2.01 -22.21 11.46
C ASP A 205 2.36 -22.60 12.90
N SER A 206 3.61 -22.40 13.31
CA SER A 206 4.12 -22.69 14.66
C SER A 206 3.51 -21.80 15.75
N GLU A 207 2.91 -20.67 15.39
CA GLU A 207 2.28 -19.74 16.32
C GLU A 207 0.75 -19.71 16.21
N TYR A 208 0.15 -20.50 15.31
CA TYR A 208 -1.28 -20.45 15.03
C TYR A 208 -2.13 -20.63 16.29
N ASP A 209 -1.88 -21.68 17.09
CA ASP A 209 -2.67 -21.98 18.29
C ASP A 209 -2.56 -20.86 19.35
N LYS A 210 -1.38 -20.25 19.47
CA LYS A 210 -1.16 -19.08 20.34
C LYS A 210 -1.98 -17.89 19.87
N PHE A 211 -2.12 -17.69 18.56
CA PHE A 211 -2.93 -16.61 17.99
C PHE A 211 -4.42 -16.87 18.09
N VAL A 212 -4.88 -18.12 18.01
CA VAL A 212 -6.27 -18.48 18.33
C VAL A 212 -6.64 -17.98 19.73
N MET A 213 -5.80 -18.26 20.73
CA MET A 213 -6.02 -17.77 22.10
C MET A 213 -6.05 -16.24 22.23
N TYR A 214 -5.33 -15.51 21.36
CA TYR A 214 -5.40 -14.06 21.34
C TYR A 214 -6.65 -13.55 20.65
N MET A 215 -7.07 -14.19 19.55
CA MET A 215 -8.31 -13.84 18.85
C MET A 215 -9.52 -14.02 19.77
N ASP A 216 -9.58 -15.10 20.55
CA ASP A 216 -10.64 -15.31 21.54
C ASP A 216 -10.71 -14.16 22.55
N LYS A 217 -9.57 -13.74 23.10
CA LYS A 217 -9.50 -12.62 24.06
C LYS A 217 -9.87 -11.29 23.43
N ILE A 218 -9.53 -11.08 22.17
CA ILE A 218 -9.91 -9.89 21.42
C ILE A 218 -11.42 -9.89 21.21
N TYR A 219 -12.01 -11.01 20.79
CA TYR A 219 -13.45 -11.17 20.62
C TYR A 219 -14.20 -10.95 21.94
N GLU A 220 -13.78 -11.57 23.03
CA GLU A 220 -14.39 -11.38 24.36
C GLU A 220 -14.43 -9.91 24.81
N LYS A 221 -13.41 -9.13 24.44
CA LYS A 221 -13.30 -7.71 24.82
C LYS A 221 -14.01 -6.75 23.86
N THR A 222 -14.03 -7.07 22.58
CA THR A 222 -14.42 -6.12 21.52
C THR A 222 -15.68 -6.53 20.77
N GLY A 223 -16.09 -7.80 20.87
CA GLY A 223 -17.13 -8.41 20.05
C GLY A 223 -16.78 -8.53 18.56
N LYS A 224 -15.54 -8.23 18.17
CA LYS A 224 -15.09 -8.27 16.77
C LYS A 224 -14.45 -9.61 16.45
N GLU A 225 -14.89 -10.18 15.34
CA GLU A 225 -14.33 -11.40 14.78
C GLU A 225 -13.38 -11.04 13.63
N TYR A 226 -12.24 -11.72 13.57
CA TYR A 226 -11.22 -11.54 12.53
C TYR A 226 -10.85 -12.89 11.95
N LEU A 227 -10.55 -12.91 10.66
CA LEU A 227 -10.07 -14.13 10.00
C LEU A 227 -8.63 -14.42 10.44
N LEU A 228 -8.33 -15.67 10.76
CA LEU A 228 -6.97 -16.12 11.11
C LEU A 228 -6.54 -17.21 10.13
N TYR A 229 -5.38 -17.02 9.50
CA TYR A 229 -4.83 -17.92 8.49
C TYR A 229 -3.45 -18.42 8.91
N LYS A 230 -3.19 -19.71 8.67
CA LYS A 230 -1.82 -20.23 8.67
C LYS A 230 -1.11 -19.74 7.41
N ALA A 231 0.16 -19.41 7.53
CA ALA A 231 1.03 -19.09 6.40
C ALA A 231 0.95 -20.17 5.31
N SER A 232 1.00 -21.44 5.69
CA SER A 232 0.92 -22.58 4.75
C SER A 232 -0.40 -22.71 3.98
N GLN A 233 -1.49 -22.06 4.42
CA GLN A 233 -2.78 -22.11 3.74
C GLN A 233 -2.89 -21.09 2.59
N MET A 234 -1.96 -20.15 2.52
CA MET A 234 -2.00 -19.04 1.56
C MET A 234 -1.07 -19.31 0.37
N SER A 235 0.01 -20.09 0.59
CA SER A 235 0.99 -20.50 -0.43
C SER A 235 0.47 -21.51 -1.45
#